data_AF-A0A0S6VV27-F1
#
_entry.id   AF-A0A0S6VV27-F1
#
_cell.length_a   1.000
_cell.length_b   1.000
_cell.length_c   1.000
_cell.angle_alpha   90.00
_cell.angle_beta   90.00
_cell.angle_gamma   90.00
#
_symmetry.space_group_name_H-M   'P 1'
#
loop_
_entity.id
_entity.type
_entity.pdbx_description
1 polymer ?
#
loop_
_entity_poly.entity_id
_entity_poly.type
_entity_poly.pdbx_seq_one_letter_code
_entity_poly.pdbx_strand_id
1 'polypeptide(L)' 'MPIIRIKTLSNAQYAILPDESLRTGLDFDDVYQFLIGREQGFAIVTMDQDFQKIQTEHLITFL' A
#
# COMPACT_ATOMS: atom_id res chain seq x y z
N MET A 1 1.03 16.07 21.16
CA MET A 1 1.01 14.71 20.55
C MET A 1 0.44 14.82 19.15
N PRO A 2 0.99 14.11 18.16
CA PRO A 2 0.47 14.16 16.79
C PRO A 2 -0.95 13.56 16.73
N ILE A 3 -1.80 14.13 15.87
CA ILE A 3 -3.12 13.57 15.56
C ILE A 3 -2.91 12.53 14.46
N ILE A 4 -3.04 11.25 14.82
CA ILE A 4 -2.87 10.13 13.88
C ILE A 4 -4.25 9.60 13.51
N ARG A 5 -4.54 9.51 12.20
CA ARG A 5 -5.77 8.90 11.67
C ARG A 5 -5.44 7.49 11.19
N ILE A 6 -6.10 6.49 11.77
CA ILE A 6 -5.97 5.10 11.33
C ILE A 6 -6.90 4.87 10.15
N LYS A 7 -6.39 4.23 9.11
CA LYS A 7 -7.13 3.89 7.89
C LYS A 7 -7.11 2.38 7.70
N THR A 8 -8.21 1.86 7.19
CA THR A 8 -8.38 0.44 6.91
C THR A 8 -8.81 0.27 5.47
N LEU A 9 -8.51 -0.90 4.91
CA LEU A 9 -8.98 -1.29 3.60
C LEU A 9 -10.50 -1.53 3.65
N SER A 10 -11.23 -1.23 2.57
CA SER A 10 -12.64 -1.60 2.49
C SER A 10 -12.82 -3.11 2.35
N ASN A 11 -13.91 -3.65 2.91
CA ASN A 11 -14.21 -5.10 2.87
C ASN A 11 -14.19 -5.69 1.45
N ALA A 12 -14.57 -4.90 0.44
CA ALA A 12 -14.58 -5.35 -0.95
C ALA A 12 -13.17 -5.59 -1.51
N GLN A 13 -12.17 -4.84 -1.06
CA GLN A 13 -10.80 -4.93 -1.54
C GLN A 13 -10.00 -6.07 -0.87
N TYR A 14 -10.47 -6.63 0.25
CA TYR A 14 -9.80 -7.80 0.85
C TYR A 14 -9.76 -9.01 -0.09
N ALA A 15 -10.77 -9.16 -0.95
CA ALA A 15 -10.86 -10.27 -1.89
C ALA A 15 -9.72 -10.29 -2.93
N ILE A 16 -9.14 -9.12 -3.24
CA ILE A 16 -8.11 -9.00 -4.28
C ILE A 16 -6.68 -9.01 -3.72
N LEU A 17 -6.51 -9.06 -2.39
CA LEU A 17 -5.18 -9.05 -1.75
C LEU A 17 -4.25 -10.16 -2.29
N PRO A 18 -4.70 -11.43 -2.45
CA PRO A 18 -3.83 -12.48 -2.96
C PRO A 18 -3.38 -12.21 -4.40
N ASP A 19 -4.31 -11.74 -5.25
CA ASP A 19 -4.03 -11.46 -6.66
C ASP A 19 -3.06 -10.27 -6.80
N GLU A 20 -3.24 -9.23 -5.98
CA GLU A 20 -2.38 -8.05 -5.96
C GLU A 20 -0.99 -8.37 -5.40
N SER A 21 -0.87 -9.25 -4.41
CA SER A 21 0.43 -9.75 -3.92
C SER A 21 1.19 -10.48 -5.02
N LEU A 22 0.53 -11.37 -5.76
CA LEU A 22 1.15 -12.05 -6.90
C LEU A 22 1.54 -11.10 -8.02
N ARG A 23 0.70 -10.09 -8.30
CA ARG A 23 0.91 -9.12 -9.38
C ARG A 23 2.05 -8.14 -9.10
N THR A 24 2.11 -7.62 -7.87
CA THR A 24 3.11 -6.63 -7.45
C THR A 24 4.40 -7.27 -6.96
N GLY A 25 4.34 -8.53 -6.50
CA GLY A 25 5.43 -9.23 -5.84
C GLY A 25 5.73 -8.71 -4.43
N LEU A 26 4.88 -7.83 -3.88
CA LEU A 26 4.94 -7.37 -2.49
C LEU A 26 4.39 -8.44 -1.54
N ASP A 27 4.85 -8.42 -0.29
CA ASP A 27 4.26 -9.26 0.75
C ASP A 27 2.84 -8.82 1.12
N PHE A 28 2.14 -9.64 1.90
CA PHE A 28 0.73 -9.41 2.20
C PHE A 28 0.47 -8.07 2.90
N ASP A 29 1.33 -7.67 3.83
CA ASP A 29 1.13 -6.46 4.62
C ASP A 29 1.44 -5.20 3.79
N ASP A 30 2.44 -5.27 2.91
CA ASP A 30 2.77 -4.20 1.98
C ASP A 30 1.69 -3.99 0.91
N VAL A 31 1.12 -5.08 0.39
CA VAL A 31 -0.04 -5.00 -0.52
C VAL A 31 -1.22 -4.34 0.17
N TYR A 32 -1.48 -4.69 1.44
CA TYR A 32 -2.54 -4.06 2.21
C TYR A 32 -2.35 -2.53 2.33
N GLN A 33 -1.12 -2.09 2.63
CA GLN A 33 -0.78 -0.66 2.68
C GLN A 33 -0.91 0.01 1.30
N PHE A 34 -0.42 -0.64 0.25
CA PHE A 34 -0.56 -0.19 -1.14
C PHE A 34 -2.03 0.01 -1.53
N LEU A 35 -2.90 -0.96 -1.22
CA LEU A 35 -4.31 -0.88 -1.57
C LEU A 35 -5.04 0.24 -0.81
N ILE A 36 -4.69 0.47 0.46
CA ILE A 36 -5.21 1.63 1.21
C ILE A 36 -4.78 2.94 0.56
N GLY A 37 -3.50 3.06 0.20
CA GLY A 37 -2.96 4.23 -0.47
C GLY A 37 -3.67 4.49 -1.79
N ARG A 38 -3.85 3.44 -2.60
CA ARG A 38 -4.53 3.48 -3.90
C ARG A 38 -6.01 3.85 -3.77
N GLU A 39 -6.74 3.23 -2.84
CA GLU A 39 -8.18 3.48 -2.64
C GLU A 39 -8.44 4.91 -2.15
N GLN A 40 -7.54 5.47 -1.33
CA GLN A 40 -7.76 6.76 -0.66
C GLN A 40 -6.94 7.92 -1.24
N GLY A 41 -6.11 7.66 -2.25
CA GLY A 41 -5.26 8.65 -2.90
C GLY A 41 -4.12 9.16 -2.01
N PHE A 42 -3.63 8.36 -1.06
CA PHE A 42 -2.46 8.72 -0.26
C PHE A 42 -1.16 8.35 -0.97
N ALA A 43 -0.09 9.09 -0.68
CA ALA A 43 1.26 8.64 -0.97
C ALA A 43 1.76 7.72 0.15
N ILE A 44 2.64 6.79 -0.19
CA ILE A 44 3.32 5.94 0.80
C ILE A 44 4.69 6.56 1.08
N VAL A 45 4.99 6.75 2.37
CA VAL A 45 6.29 7.24 2.84
C VAL A 45 6.94 6.11 3.63
N THR A 46 8.05 5.58 3.15
CA THR A 46 8.67 4.38 3.72
C THR A 46 10.19 4.38 3.53
N MET A 47 10.92 3.61 4.34
CA MET A 47 12.33 3.27 4.07
C MET A 47 12.45 1.92 3.36
N ASP A 48 11.36 1.15 3.30
CA ASP A 48 11.33 -0.19 2.77
C ASP A 48 11.45 -0.19 1.25
N GLN A 49 12.56 -0.73 0.76
CA GLN A 49 12.87 -0.78 -0.67
C GLN A 49 11.97 -1.74 -1.45
N ASP A 50 11.18 -2.60 -0.80
CA ASP A 50 10.28 -3.50 -1.50
C ASP A 50 9.22 -2.74 -2.33
N PHE A 51 8.83 -1.55 -1.86
CA PHE A 51 7.93 -0.63 -2.56
C PHE A 51 8.50 -0.08 -3.87
N GLN A 52 9.79 -0.30 -4.19
CA GLN A 52 10.33 0.01 -5.52
C GLN A 52 9.57 -0.75 -6.62
N LYS A 53 9.05 -1.94 -6.32
CA LYS A 53 8.28 -2.79 -7.26
C LYS A 53 7.03 -2.10 -7.83
N ILE A 54 6.48 -1.12 -7.12
CA ILE A 54 5.22 -0.43 -7.50
C ILE A 54 5.38 1.09 -7.69
N GLN A 55 6.60 1.62 -7.74
CA GLN A 55 6.86 3.07 -7.91
C GLN A 55 6.26 3.67 -9.19
N THR A 56 6.03 2.86 -10.22
CA THR A 56 5.40 3.29 -11.47
C THR A 56 3.87 3.38 -11.38
N GLU A 57 3.27 2.73 -10.38
CA GLU A 57 1.82 2.63 -10.19
C GLU A 57 1.31 3.51 -9.06
N HIS A 58 2.18 3.86 -8.10
CA HIS A 58 1.81 4.59 -6.91
C HIS A 58 2.87 5.59 -6.50
N LEU A 59 2.45 6.69 -5.87
CA LEU A 59 3.38 7.69 -5.38
C LEU A 59 4.05 7.19 -4.11
N ILE A 60 5.33 6.81 -4.23
CA ILE A 60 6.17 6.38 -3.11
C ILE A 60 7.25 7.42 -2.84
N THR A 61 7.40 7.84 -1.59
CA THR A 61 8.50 8.68 -1.11
C THR A 61 9.40 7.85 -0.19
N PHE A 62 10.67 7.72 -0.55
CA PHE A 62 11.65 7.02 0.27
C PHE A 62 12.32 7.97 1.26
N LEU A 63 12.45 7.55 2.51
CA LEU A 63 13.16 8.28 3.57
C LEU A 63 14.64 7.87 3.66
#